data_AF-A0A812KQR5-F1
#
_entry.id   AF-A0A812KQR5-F1
#
_cell.length_a   1.000
_cell.length_b   1.000
_cell.length_c   1.000
_cell.angle_alpha   90.00
_cell.angle_beta   90.00
_cell.angle_gamma   90.00
#
_symmetry.space_group_name_H-M   'P 1'
#
loop_
_entity.id
_entity.type
_entity.pdbx_description
1 polymer ?
#
loop_
_entity_poly.entity_id
_entity_poly.type
_entity_poly.pdbx_seq_one_letter_code
_entity_poly.pdbx_strand_id
1 'polypeptide(L)'
;MAQPSVSDDQVEEFATLRCNFPVNKQQTCGAIIKEGVFLRCRHLLCKEHAQEWFLASDECPVCRDGICAKRRHVGRADDRERLKLLQELLVTSSPLEVQEAAAVALELWEGQKAEEFGREVAREQELMTHVNQLNRTVRRRLTEAESAVKSQLAKTEDLRRKVAE
;
A
#
# COMPACT_ATOMS: atom_id res chain seq x y z
N MET A 1 0.70 29.19 12.56
CA MET A 1 0.29 27.93 11.92
C MET A 1 0.63 26.82 12.88
N ALA A 2 -0.36 26.12 13.43
CA ALA A 2 -0.12 25.03 14.39
C ALA A 2 0.33 23.78 13.62
N GLN A 3 1.45 23.17 14.02
CA GLN A 3 1.85 21.87 13.48
C GLN A 3 0.85 20.82 13.99
N PRO A 4 0.36 19.91 13.13
CA PRO A 4 -0.44 18.79 13.58
C PRO A 4 0.41 17.92 14.51
N SER A 5 -0.04 17.74 15.75
CA SER A 5 0.56 16.82 16.70
C SER A 5 0.27 15.40 16.24
N VAL A 6 1.31 14.66 15.88
CA VAL A 6 1.23 13.22 15.60
C VAL A 6 1.00 12.50 16.93
N SER A 7 -0.04 11.67 17.03
CA SER A 7 -0.29 10.90 18.25
C SER A 7 0.68 9.72 18.35
N ASP A 8 0.99 9.27 19.56
CA ASP A 8 1.86 8.09 19.78
C ASP A 8 1.33 6.84 19.03
N ASP A 9 0.00 6.67 18.98
CA ASP A 9 -0.65 5.61 18.20
C ASP A 9 -0.33 5.66 16.69
N GLN A 10 -0.17 6.85 16.12
CA GLN A 10 0.19 7.02 14.70
C GLN A 10 1.66 6.69 14.45
N VAL A 11 2.53 6.95 15.43
CA VAL A 11 3.94 6.60 15.37
C VAL A 11 4.12 5.08 15.47
N GLU A 12 3.40 4.43 16.39
CA GLU A 12 3.41 2.97 16.53
C GLU A 12 2.84 2.27 15.29
N GLU A 13 1.73 2.77 14.74
CA GLU A 13 1.16 2.22 13.52
C GLU A 13 2.11 2.35 12.31
N PHE A 14 2.82 3.48 12.20
CA PHE A 14 3.80 3.72 11.14
C PHE A 14 5.03 2.81 11.27
N ALA A 15 5.47 2.55 12.51
CA ALA A 15 6.62 1.70 12.81
C ALA A 15 6.33 0.18 12.65
N THR A 16 5.06 -0.20 12.48
CA THR A 16 4.67 -1.59 12.44
C THR A 16 5.00 -2.25 11.09
N LEU A 17 5.69 -3.40 11.13
CA LEU A 17 6.00 -4.20 9.95
C LEU A 17 4.75 -4.91 9.41
N ARG A 18 4.55 -4.88 8.09
CA ARG A 18 3.37 -5.44 7.44
C ARG A 18 3.73 -6.43 6.34
N CYS A 19 2.82 -7.36 6.09
CA CYS A 19 2.96 -8.38 5.06
C CYS A 19 2.85 -7.80 3.65
N ASN A 20 3.83 -8.10 2.80
CA ASN A 20 3.90 -7.67 1.41
C ASN A 20 3.32 -8.70 0.41
N PHE A 21 2.72 -9.80 0.88
CA PHE A 21 2.19 -10.84 -0.01
C PHE A 21 1.13 -10.26 -0.96
N PRO A 22 1.24 -10.45 -2.29
CA PRO A 22 0.27 -9.92 -3.24
C PRO A 22 -1.01 -10.74 -3.22
N VAL A 23 -2.13 -10.12 -2.82
CA VAL A 23 -3.46 -10.75 -2.83
C VAL A 23 -4.12 -10.57 -4.19
N ASN A 24 -3.91 -9.40 -4.80
CA ASN A 24 -4.33 -9.09 -6.16
C ASN A 24 -3.39 -8.02 -6.76
N LYS A 25 -3.65 -7.58 -7.99
CA LYS A 25 -2.79 -6.62 -8.71
C LYS A 25 -2.59 -5.28 -8.00
N GLN A 26 -3.43 -4.92 -7.04
CA GLN A 26 -3.42 -3.60 -6.40
C GLN A 26 -3.35 -3.64 -4.87
N GLN A 27 -3.38 -4.85 -4.27
CA GLN A 27 -3.43 -5.03 -2.83
C GLN A 27 -2.43 -6.10 -2.38
N THR A 28 -1.73 -5.76 -1.30
CA THR A 28 -0.94 -6.69 -0.50
C THR A 28 -1.73 -7.06 0.76
N CYS A 29 -1.37 -8.18 1.38
CA CYS A 29 -2.00 -8.65 2.61
C CYS A 29 -2.08 -7.57 3.70
N GLY A 30 -1.00 -6.81 3.96
CA GLY A 30 -1.02 -5.69 4.89
C GLY A 30 -1.19 -6.05 6.37
N ALA A 31 -1.32 -7.34 6.69
CA ALA A 31 -1.40 -7.83 8.06
C ALA A 31 -0.14 -7.46 8.84
N ILE A 32 -0.33 -7.04 10.09
CA ILE A 32 0.73 -6.74 11.04
C ILE A 32 1.50 -8.03 11.33
N ILE A 33 2.81 -8.00 11.16
CA ILE A 33 3.67 -9.18 11.29
C ILE A 33 4.13 -9.33 12.73
N LYS A 34 3.49 -10.26 13.44
CA LYS A 34 3.96 -10.80 14.72
C LYS A 34 4.89 -11.99 14.50
N GLU A 35 4.52 -12.85 13.55
CA GLU A 35 5.33 -13.97 13.07
C GLU A 35 5.38 -13.98 11.54
N GLY A 36 6.57 -14.11 10.96
CA GLY A 36 6.74 -14.02 9.51
C GLY A 36 8.06 -14.53 8.98
N VAL A 37 8.20 -14.49 7.65
CA VAL A 37 9.41 -14.84 6.92
C VAL A 37 9.93 -13.61 6.21
N PHE A 38 11.18 -13.27 6.51
CA PHE A 38 11.93 -12.25 5.79
C PHE A 38 12.76 -12.86 4.67
N LEU A 39 12.70 -12.25 3.48
CA LEU A 39 13.38 -12.71 2.27
C LEU A 39 14.59 -11.82 1.94
N ARG A 40 15.55 -12.37 1.18
CA ARG A 40 16.76 -11.65 0.76
C ARG A 40 16.45 -10.40 -0.06
N CYS A 41 15.42 -10.46 -0.89
CA CYS A 41 14.93 -9.33 -1.69
C CYS A 41 14.18 -8.27 -0.86
N ARG A 42 14.32 -8.29 0.47
CA ARG A 42 13.75 -7.30 1.41
C ARG A 42 12.21 -7.33 1.56
N HIS A 43 11.55 -8.31 0.95
CA HIS A 43 10.12 -8.54 1.17
C HIS A 43 9.86 -9.35 2.43
N LEU A 44 8.74 -9.02 3.10
CA LEU A 44 8.33 -9.63 4.35
C LEU A 44 6.95 -10.27 4.19
N LEU A 45 6.81 -11.53 4.58
CA LEU A 45 5.57 -12.29 4.48
C LEU A 45 5.11 -12.71 5.88
N CYS A 46 3.81 -12.67 6.16
CA CYS A 46 3.28 -13.28 7.38
C CYS A 46 3.43 -14.80 7.30
N LYS A 47 3.40 -15.46 8.46
CA LYS A 47 3.57 -16.92 8.58
C LYS A 47 2.65 -17.70 7.64
N GLU A 48 1.38 -17.33 7.56
CA GLU A 48 0.35 -18.01 6.76
C GLU A 48 0.72 -17.98 5.27
N HIS A 49 0.93 -16.78 4.70
CA HIS A 49 1.29 -16.62 3.29
C HIS A 49 2.66 -17.19 2.96
N ALA A 50 3.62 -17.11 3.88
CA ALA A 50 4.93 -17.74 3.69
C ALA A 50 4.80 -19.26 3.62
N GLN A 51 4.02 -19.87 4.51
CA GLN A 51 3.78 -21.31 4.51
C GLN A 51 3.09 -21.77 3.24
N GLU A 52 2.01 -21.09 2.83
CA GLU A 52 1.27 -21.45 1.62
C GLU A 52 2.14 -21.35 0.36
N TRP A 53 2.85 -20.24 0.18
CA TRP A 53 3.62 -20.00 -1.04
C TRP A 53 4.82 -20.92 -1.17
N PHE A 54 5.61 -21.07 -0.10
CA PHE A 54 6.84 -21.85 -0.12
C PHE A 54 6.61 -23.37 -0.10
N LEU A 55 5.35 -23.83 -0.12
CA LEU A 55 5.03 -25.21 -0.48
C LEU A 55 5.12 -25.47 -1.98
N ALA A 56 4.92 -24.43 -2.81
CA ALA A 56 4.80 -24.56 -4.27
C ALA A 56 5.92 -23.87 -5.06
N SER A 57 6.56 -22.85 -4.50
CA SER A 57 7.61 -22.08 -5.17
C SER A 57 8.66 -21.60 -4.18
N ASP A 58 9.94 -21.66 -4.56
CA ASP A 58 11.05 -21.07 -3.78
C ASP A 58 11.34 -19.60 -4.15
N GLU A 59 10.58 -19.03 -5.08
CA GLU A 59 10.73 -17.65 -5.52
C GLU A 59 10.02 -16.67 -4.58
N CYS A 60 10.44 -15.41 -4.59
CA CYS A 60 9.68 -14.36 -3.90
C CYS A 60 8.31 -14.14 -4.58
N PRO A 61 7.17 -14.18 -3.86
CA PRO A 61 5.87 -13.89 -4.47
C PRO A 61 5.73 -12.44 -4.95
N VAL A 62 6.54 -11.51 -4.41
CA VAL A 62 6.46 -10.08 -4.71
C VAL A 62 7.28 -9.71 -5.95
N CYS A 63 8.58 -10.02 -5.95
CA CYS A 63 9.48 -9.66 -7.07
C CYS A 63 9.86 -10.83 -7.99
N ARG A 64 9.46 -12.06 -7.66
CA ARG A 64 9.81 -13.30 -8.40
C ARG A 64 11.31 -13.53 -8.56
N ASP A 65 12.12 -12.98 -7.66
CA ASP A 65 13.55 -13.27 -7.60
C ASP A 65 13.76 -14.71 -7.10
N GLY A 66 14.44 -15.53 -7.90
CA GLY A 66 14.56 -16.97 -7.75
C GLY A 66 15.56 -17.44 -6.69
N ILE A 67 16.16 -16.53 -5.92
CA ILE A 67 17.18 -16.85 -4.91
C ILE A 67 16.75 -16.36 -3.53
N CYS A 68 15.61 -16.85 -3.02
CA CYS A 68 15.19 -16.64 -1.64
C CYS A 68 15.80 -17.66 -0.65
N ALA A 69 17.08 -17.99 -0.81
CA ALA A 69 17.74 -19.04 -0.01
C ALA A 69 17.95 -18.68 1.48
N LYS A 70 17.70 -17.42 1.89
CA LYS A 70 17.76 -17.01 3.30
C LYS A 70 16.37 -16.59 3.78
N ARG A 71 15.67 -17.54 4.40
CA ARG A 71 14.44 -17.33 5.16
C ARG A 71 14.82 -17.09 6.61
N ARG A 72 14.44 -15.94 7.18
CA ARG A 72 14.57 -15.70 8.62
C ARG A 72 13.19 -15.59 9.24
N HIS A 73 12.96 -16.38 10.29
CA HIS A 73 11.74 -16.28 11.08
C HIS A 73 11.80 -15.01 11.94
N VAL A 74 10.84 -14.12 11.72
CA VAL A 74 10.55 -13.02 12.62
C VAL A 74 9.62 -13.59 13.67
N GLY A 75 10.04 -13.67 14.93
CA GLY A 75 9.17 -13.98 16.07
C GLY A 75 9.35 -15.35 16.74
N ARG A 76 9.91 -15.32 17.95
CA ARG A 76 9.64 -16.21 19.10
C ARG A 76 10.20 -15.53 20.35
N ALA A 77 9.47 -14.60 20.93
CA ALA A 77 9.63 -14.24 22.33
C ALA A 77 8.48 -13.30 22.74
N ASP A 78 7.90 -13.58 23.90
CA ASP A 78 7.12 -12.63 24.68
C ASP A 78 7.94 -11.34 24.87
N ASP A 79 7.34 -10.15 24.86
CA ASP A 79 8.08 -8.87 24.81
C ASP A 79 9.12 -8.74 25.94
N ARG A 80 8.84 -9.36 27.10
CA ARG A 80 9.78 -9.47 28.22
C ARG A 80 10.96 -10.41 27.97
N GLU A 81 10.71 -11.59 27.41
CA GLU A 81 11.78 -12.51 27.01
C GLU A 81 12.59 -11.92 25.86
N ARG A 82 11.96 -11.20 24.93
CA ARG A 82 12.60 -10.55 23.79
C ARG A 82 13.55 -9.46 24.25
N LEU A 83 13.12 -8.61 25.19
CA LEU A 83 13.96 -7.59 25.81
C LEU A 83 15.15 -8.20 26.54
N LYS A 84 14.94 -9.30 27.27
CA LYS A 84 16.01 -10.01 27.99
C LYS A 84 17.02 -10.67 27.03
N LEU A 85 16.52 -11.33 25.98
CA LEU A 85 17.35 -11.97 24.96
C LEU A 85 18.13 -10.93 24.13
N LEU A 86 17.51 -9.79 23.81
CA LEU A 86 18.17 -8.65 23.18
C LEU A 86 19.23 -8.04 24.11
N GLN A 87 18.95 -7.88 25.41
CA GLN A 87 19.96 -7.42 26.37
C GLN A 87 21.15 -8.38 26.43
N GLU A 88 20.91 -9.69 26.52
CA GLU A 88 21.96 -10.71 26.54
C GLU A 88 22.78 -10.73 25.24
N LEU A 89 22.12 -10.61 24.08
CA LEU A 89 22.78 -10.52 22.76
C LEU A 89 23.59 -9.23 22.58
N LEU A 90 23.04 -8.09 23.00
CA LEU A 90 23.68 -6.77 22.89
C LEU A 90 24.87 -6.63 23.84
N VAL A 91 24.84 -7.27 25.02
CA VAL A 91 26.00 -7.33 25.95
C VAL A 91 27.17 -8.09 25.34
N THR A 92 26.91 -9.07 24.46
CA THR A 92 27.96 -9.82 23.76
C THR A 92 28.40 -9.20 22.43
N SER A 93 27.67 -8.20 21.93
CA SER A 93 27.96 -7.55 20.65
C SER A 93 28.75 -6.27 20.87
N SER A 94 29.72 -5.98 20.02
CA SER A 94 30.43 -4.70 20.07
C SER A 94 29.48 -3.55 19.69
N PRO A 95 29.71 -2.32 20.20
CA PRO A 95 28.92 -1.16 19.79
C PRO A 95 28.87 -0.95 18.27
N LEU A 96 29.95 -1.32 17.55
CA LEU A 96 30.01 -1.23 16.09
C LEU A 96 29.03 -2.21 15.43
N GLU A 97 28.99 -3.47 15.85
CA GLU A 97 28.06 -4.47 15.30
C GLU A 97 26.60 -4.08 15.55
N VAL A 98 26.32 -3.47 16.70
CA VAL A 98 24.98 -2.95 17.01
C VAL A 98 24.62 -1.78 16.08
N GLN A 99 25.55 -0.86 15.86
CA GLN A 99 25.36 0.26 14.94
C GLN A 99 25.17 -0.20 13.50
N GLU A 100 25.95 -1.17 13.03
CA GLU A 100 25.81 -1.76 11.70
C GLU A 100 24.46 -2.47 11.54
N ALA A 101 24.04 -3.26 12.53
CA ALA A 101 22.72 -3.91 12.51
C ALA A 101 21.58 -2.89 12.49
N ALA A 102 21.69 -1.80 13.26
CA ALA A 102 20.73 -0.70 13.26
C ALA A 102 20.69 0.02 11.91
N ALA A 103 21.85 0.30 11.30
CA ALA A 103 21.94 0.92 9.99
C ALA A 103 21.25 0.06 8.90
N VAL A 104 21.52 -1.24 8.88
CA VAL A 104 20.87 -2.17 7.94
C VAL A 104 19.35 -2.24 8.16
N ALA A 105 18.89 -2.20 9.42
CA ALA A 105 17.47 -2.19 9.73
C ALA A 105 16.79 -0.88 9.27
N LEU A 106 17.47 0.26 9.44
CA LEU A 106 16.98 1.56 8.97
C LEU A 106 16.92 1.62 7.45
N GLU A 107 17.96 1.19 6.74
CA GLU A 107 17.95 1.14 5.26
C GLU A 107 16.82 0.25 4.72
N LEU A 108 16.53 -0.86 5.41
CA LEU A 108 15.42 -1.73 5.05
C LEU A 108 14.09 -1.01 5.22
N TRP A 109 13.89 -0.38 6.38
CA TRP A 109 12.67 0.34 6.70
C TRP A 109 12.44 1.51 5.75
N GLU A 110 13.47 2.29 5.44
CA GLU A 110 13.44 3.36 4.44
C GLU A 110 13.03 2.83 3.07
N GLY A 111 13.61 1.70 2.63
CA GLY A 111 13.24 1.05 1.37
C GLY A 111 11.77 0.62 1.35
N GLN A 112 11.28 0.01 2.43
CA GLN A 112 9.87 -0.38 2.54
C GLN A 112 8.94 0.83 2.49
N LYS A 113 9.26 1.92 3.20
CA LYS A 113 8.44 3.14 3.20
C LYS A 113 8.46 3.88 1.88
N ALA A 114 9.59 3.90 1.18
CA ALA A 114 9.67 4.45 -0.16
C ALA A 114 8.76 3.68 -1.15
N GLU A 115 8.74 2.35 -1.07
CA GLU A 115 7.86 1.53 -1.89
C GLU A 115 6.37 1.68 -1.52
N GLU A 116 6.04 1.74 -0.22
CA GLU A 116 4.69 2.02 0.25
C GLU A 116 4.18 3.36 -0.30
N PHE A 117 4.98 4.41 -0.15
CA PHE A 117 4.67 5.73 -0.68
C PHE A 117 4.52 5.72 -2.21
N GLY A 118 5.40 5.03 -2.93
CA GLY A 118 5.30 4.87 -4.38
C GLY A 118 3.99 4.21 -4.83
N ARG A 119 3.52 3.19 -4.09
CA ARG A 119 2.23 2.54 -4.36
C ARG A 119 1.05 3.47 -4.09
N GLU A 120 1.11 4.27 -3.04
CA GLU A 120 0.07 5.25 -2.70
C GLU A 120 -0.04 6.34 -3.77
N VAL A 121 1.08 6.91 -4.20
CA VAL A 121 1.12 7.92 -5.27
C VAL A 121 0.57 7.36 -6.59
N ALA A 122 0.94 6.14 -6.95
CA ALA A 122 0.41 5.50 -8.16
C ALA A 122 -1.11 5.32 -8.08
N ARG A 123 -1.62 4.88 -6.92
CA ARG A 123 -3.07 4.74 -6.68
C ARG A 123 -3.78 6.09 -6.76
N GLU A 124 -3.20 7.14 -6.20
CA GLU A 124 -3.75 8.50 -6.27
C GLU A 124 -3.84 8.99 -7.72
N GLN A 125 -2.79 8.78 -8.53
CA GLN A 125 -2.79 9.12 -9.95
C GLN A 125 -3.85 8.35 -10.75
N GLU A 126 -4.05 7.06 -10.47
CA GLU A 126 -5.12 6.26 -11.07
C GLU A 126 -6.50 6.84 -10.73
N LEU A 127 -6.75 7.16 -9.46
CA LEU A 127 -8.01 7.74 -9.01
C LEU A 127 -8.26 9.12 -9.63
N MET A 128 -7.25 9.99 -9.68
CA MET A 128 -7.37 11.29 -10.35
C MET A 128 -7.70 11.12 -11.83
N THR A 129 -7.06 10.17 -12.52
CA THR A 129 -7.35 9.88 -13.92
C THR A 129 -8.79 9.43 -14.11
N HIS A 130 -9.28 8.55 -13.23
CA HIS A 130 -10.66 8.08 -13.26
C HIS A 130 -11.67 9.20 -13.02
N VAL A 131 -11.44 10.05 -12.00
CA VAL A 131 -12.28 11.22 -11.71
C VAL A 131 -12.33 12.18 -12.91
N ASN A 132 -11.18 12.42 -13.55
CA ASN A 132 -11.11 13.26 -14.74
C ASN A 132 -11.93 12.70 -15.91
N GLN A 133 -11.91 11.38 -16.12
CA GLN A 133 -12.71 10.71 -17.14
C GLN A 133 -14.21 10.80 -16.85
N LEU A 134 -14.61 10.60 -15.59
CA LEU A 134 -16.00 10.76 -15.15
C LEU A 134 -16.48 12.20 -15.38
N ASN A 135 -15.70 13.19 -14.97
CA ASN A 135 -16.01 14.61 -15.17
C ASN A 135 -16.19 14.97 -16.64
N ARG A 136 -15.33 14.46 -17.54
CA ARG A 136 -15.49 14.65 -18.98
C ARG A 136 -16.78 14.02 -19.50
N THR A 137 -17.11 12.82 -19.02
CA THR A 137 -18.33 12.10 -19.41
C THR A 137 -19.59 12.84 -18.97
N VAL A 138 -19.62 13.30 -17.72
CA VAL A 138 -20.74 14.08 -17.16
C VAL A 138 -20.93 15.38 -17.93
N ARG A 139 -19.86 16.14 -18.17
CA ARG A 139 -19.93 17.40 -18.96
C ARG A 139 -20.49 17.16 -20.35
N ARG A 140 -20.01 16.13 -21.05
CA ARG A 140 -20.52 15.76 -22.38
C ARG A 140 -22.02 15.46 -22.34
N ARG A 141 -22.47 14.61 -21.41
CA ARG A 141 -23.89 14.25 -21.27
C ARG A 141 -24.75 15.45 -20.92
N LEU A 142 -24.24 16.37 -20.10
CA LEU A 142 -24.95 17.60 -19.76
C LEU A 142 -25.15 18.47 -21.00
N THR A 143 -24.10 18.68 -21.81
CA THR A 143 -24.21 19.43 -23.07
C THR A 143 -25.15 18.76 -24.08
N GLU A 144 -25.12 17.43 -24.20
CA GLU A 144 -26.05 16.66 -25.03
C GLU A 144 -27.51 16.86 -24.56
N ALA A 145 -27.76 16.79 -23.26
CA ALA A 145 -29.08 17.01 -22.67
C ALA A 145 -29.58 18.45 -22.87
N GLU A 146 -28.72 19.45 -22.64
CA GLU A 146 -29.04 20.86 -22.88
C GLU A 146 -29.40 21.13 -24.35
N SER A 147 -28.66 20.51 -25.29
CA SER A 147 -28.96 20.58 -26.72
C SER A 147 -30.32 19.96 -27.05
N ALA A 148 -30.62 18.79 -26.48
CA ALA A 148 -31.90 18.11 -26.66
C ALA A 148 -33.07 18.95 -26.13
N VAL A 149 -32.94 19.56 -24.95
CA VAL A 149 -33.94 20.47 -24.38
C VAL A 149 -34.18 21.66 -25.30
N LYS A 150 -33.12 22.33 -25.77
CA LYS A 150 -33.23 23.46 -26.71
C LYS A 150 -33.95 23.05 -28.01
N SER A 151 -33.62 21.89 -28.57
CA SER A 151 -34.27 21.37 -29.78
C SER A 151 -35.77 21.11 -29.56
N GLN A 152 -36.15 20.52 -28.42
CA GLN A 152 -37.56 20.26 -28.08
C GLN A 152 -38.35 21.54 -27.84
N LEU A 153 -37.76 22.54 -27.18
CA LEU A 153 -38.39 23.85 -27.01
C LEU A 153 -38.68 24.50 -28.37
N ALA A 154 -37.70 24.52 -29.29
CA ALA A 154 -37.88 25.07 -30.63
C ALA A 154 -38.98 24.34 -31.43
N LYS A 155 -39.03 23.00 -31.36
CA LYS A 155 -40.10 22.20 -31.99
C LYS A 155 -41.47 22.52 -31.41
N THR A 156 -41.55 22.68 -30.09
CA THR A 156 -42.81 22.97 -29.39
C THR A 156 -43.33 24.36 -29.77
N GLU A 157 -42.44 25.34 -29.90
CA GLU A 157 -42.78 26.70 -30.33
C GLU A 157 -43.27 26.73 -31.79
N ASP A 158 -42.60 26.03 -32.70
CA ASP A 158 -43.04 25.90 -34.09
C ASP A 158 -44.41 25.25 -34.22
N LEU A 159 -44.66 24.17 -33.45
CA LEU A 159 -45.97 23.52 -33.39
C LEU A 159 -47.05 24.46 -32.84
N ARG A 160 -46.76 25.23 -31.79
CA ARG A 160 -47.70 26.22 -31.23
C ARG A 160 -48.07 27.29 -32.24
N ARG A 161 -47.09 27.79 -33.01
CA ARG A 161 -47.33 28.75 -34.09
C ARG A 161 -48.26 28.17 -35.16
N LYS A 162 -47.99 26.95 -35.63
CA LYS A 162 -48.81 26.26 -36.64
C LYS A 162 -50.25 25.97 -36.23
N VAL A 163 -50.51 25.81 -34.93
CA VAL A 163 -51.86 25.59 -34.40
C VAL A 163 -52.64 26.90 -34.25
N ALA A 164 -51.93 28.04 -34.15
CA ALA A 164 -52.54 29.36 -34.01
C ALA A 164 -52.88 30.03 -35.35
N GLU A 165 -52.34 29.53 -36.46
CA GLU A 165 -52.66 29.89 -37.85
C GLU A 165 -53.86 29.07 -38.37
#